data_AF-A0A9D4N5F9-F1
#
_entry.id   AF-A0A9D4N5F9-F1
#
_cell.length_a   1.000
_cell.length_b   1.000
_cell.length_c   1.000
_cell.angle_alpha   90.00
_cell.angle_beta   90.00
_cell.angle_gamma   90.00
#
_symmetry.space_group_name_H-M   'P 1'
#
loop_
_entity.id
_entity.type
_entity.pdbx_description
1 polymer ?
#
loop_
_entity_poly.entity_id
_entity_poly.type
_entity_poly.pdbx_seq_one_letter_code
_entity_poly.pdbx_strand_id
1 'polypeptide(L)'
;MTKPLTVLKSVGPKLVPFFKTCTIFFVLFADTPATETSAPWFFCIVKCLPIISLILFVLLNGMNITEYYRYSRRILIGLIFSCLGDACLVWAKKYFEVGIACFAIAQICYSRAFGWKPFNPYAGAVVFGLGFLVYSFLSTALHGIMLYMVAAYITVICTMAWRAVARVQFFGDLVIKWTKLSGCFGALAFVISDVTLAIDRFKFPIPYAHPIIMVTYYAAQFGIALSVVDSQVDELIDSSKRAQKEKELVETMENKGTKNGHVQNESDSSQSDISMNEPSTPKTLIQRCIPVK
;
A
#
# COMPACT_ATOMS: atom_id res chain seq x y z
N MET A 1 -9.42 5.31 -21.61
CA MET A 1 -9.54 6.04 -20.33
C MET A 1 -10.98 5.94 -19.86
N THR A 2 -11.26 5.18 -18.81
CA THR A 2 -12.59 5.18 -18.19
C THR A 2 -12.86 6.58 -17.62
N LYS A 3 -14.01 7.17 -17.95
CA LYS A 3 -14.37 8.49 -17.42
C LYS A 3 -14.46 8.40 -15.90
N PRO A 4 -13.94 9.38 -15.13
CA PRO A 4 -13.97 9.35 -13.65
C PRO A 4 -15.39 9.17 -13.10
N LEU A 5 -16.39 9.70 -13.81
CA LEU A 5 -17.82 9.51 -13.52
C LEU A 5 -18.28 8.04 -13.58
N THR A 6 -17.75 7.23 -14.49
CA THR A 6 -18.10 5.81 -14.61
C THR A 6 -17.53 5.01 -13.45
N VAL A 7 -16.30 5.31 -13.04
CA VAL A 7 -15.66 4.69 -11.87
C VAL A 7 -16.41 5.10 -10.60
N LEU A 8 -16.71 6.39 -10.43
CA LEU A 8 -17.45 6.88 -9.27
C LEU A 8 -18.84 6.25 -9.15
N LYS A 9 -19.55 6.05 -10.28
CA LYS A 9 -20.88 5.43 -10.29
C LYS A 9 -20.84 3.95 -9.91
N SER A 10 -19.74 3.24 -10.20
CA SER A 10 -19.54 1.84 -9.81
C SER A 10 -19.10 1.69 -8.35
N VAL A 11 -18.27 2.62 -7.87
CA VAL A 11 -17.64 2.59 -6.55
C VAL A 11 -18.54 3.20 -5.47
N GLY A 12 -19.34 4.21 -5.83
CA GLY A 12 -20.21 4.96 -4.92
C GLY A 12 -21.12 4.09 -4.04
N PRO A 13 -21.88 3.11 -4.59
CA PRO A 13 -22.72 2.22 -3.79
C PRO A 13 -21.95 1.44 -2.72
N LYS A 14 -20.70 1.06 -3.00
CA LYS A 14 -19.83 0.32 -2.06
C LYS A 14 -19.31 1.19 -0.91
N LEU A 15 -19.32 2.52 -1.06
CA LEU A 15 -18.89 3.49 -0.03
C LEU A 15 -20.03 3.95 0.87
N VAL A 16 -21.29 3.68 0.53
CA VAL A 16 -22.45 4.05 1.35
C VAL A 16 -22.34 3.56 2.80
N PRO A 17 -21.89 2.32 3.09
CA PRO A 17 -21.71 1.85 4.47
C PRO A 17 -20.72 2.71 5.28
N PHE A 18 -19.64 3.18 4.64
CA PHE A 18 -18.64 4.02 5.30
C PHE A 18 -19.23 5.36 5.73
N PHE A 19 -19.93 6.07 4.82
CA PHE A 19 -20.53 7.36 5.17
C PHE A 19 -21.63 7.22 6.24
N LYS A 20 -22.42 6.13 6.19
CA LYS A 20 -23.42 5.83 7.23
C LYS A 20 -22.79 5.62 8.59
N THR A 21 -21.74 4.80 8.66
CA THR A 21 -21.07 4.49 9.93
C THR A 21 -20.30 5.70 10.49
N CYS A 22 -19.67 6.53 9.64
CA CYS A 22 -19.10 7.81 10.05
C CYS A 22 -20.17 8.73 10.65
N THR A 23 -21.32 8.85 9.99
CA THR A 23 -22.43 9.69 10.48
C THR A 23 -22.90 9.20 11.84
N ILE A 24 -23.09 7.89 12.01
CA ILE A 24 -23.48 7.29 13.30
C ILE A 24 -22.43 7.62 14.38
N PHE A 25 -21.14 7.50 14.07
CA PHE A 25 -20.07 7.85 15.01
C PHE A 25 -20.14 9.31 15.44
N PHE A 26 -20.23 10.27 14.51
CA PHE A 26 -20.27 11.69 14.86
C PHE A 26 -21.55 12.07 15.59
N VAL A 27 -22.71 11.50 15.22
CA VAL A 27 -23.97 11.80 15.92
C VAL A 27 -23.93 11.31 17.37
N LEU A 28 -23.31 10.16 17.65
CA LEU A 28 -23.29 9.58 18.99
C LEU A 28 -22.12 10.08 19.85
N PHE A 29 -20.97 10.38 19.23
CA PHE A 29 -19.70 10.54 19.94
C PHE A 29 -18.84 11.70 19.41
N ALA A 30 -19.36 12.66 18.64
CA ALA A 30 -18.56 13.80 18.18
C ALA A 30 -17.86 14.53 19.33
N ASP A 31 -18.62 14.85 20.38
CA ASP A 31 -18.14 15.66 21.51
C ASP A 31 -17.70 14.82 22.72
N THR A 32 -17.93 13.51 22.70
CA THR A 32 -17.65 12.63 23.85
C THR A 32 -16.40 11.80 23.60
N PRO A 33 -15.26 12.10 24.24
CA PRO A 33 -14.06 11.29 24.10
C PRO A 33 -14.21 9.94 24.82
N ALA A 34 -13.40 8.96 24.39
CA ALA A 34 -13.42 7.60 24.93
C ALA A 34 -13.25 7.54 26.46
N THR A 35 -12.53 8.50 27.04
CA THR A 35 -12.22 8.57 28.48
C THR A 35 -13.43 8.94 29.36
N GLU A 36 -14.44 9.57 28.77
CA GLU A 36 -15.65 10.05 29.48
C GLU A 36 -16.85 9.13 29.23
N THR A 37 -16.69 8.12 28.38
CA THR A 37 -17.79 7.23 28.00
C THR A 37 -17.99 6.13 29.03
N SER A 38 -19.21 5.99 29.55
CA SER A 38 -19.60 4.95 30.52
C SER A 38 -19.59 3.52 29.93
N ALA A 39 -19.64 3.39 28.61
CA ALA A 39 -19.68 2.13 27.87
C ALA A 39 -18.53 2.02 26.84
N PRO A 40 -17.27 1.77 27.28
CA PRO A 40 -16.09 1.80 26.40
C PRO A 40 -16.15 0.74 25.28
N TRP A 41 -16.77 -0.41 25.53
CA TRP A 41 -16.96 -1.46 24.52
C TRP A 41 -17.85 -1.01 23.36
N PHE A 42 -18.94 -0.29 23.67
CA PHE A 42 -19.85 0.22 22.65
C PHE A 42 -19.19 1.34 21.83
N PHE A 43 -18.49 2.26 22.49
CA PHE A 43 -17.67 3.28 21.82
C PHE A 43 -16.66 2.66 20.87
N CYS A 44 -15.94 1.62 21.32
CA CYS A 44 -14.96 0.90 20.50
C CYS A 44 -15.59 0.32 19.23
N ILE A 45 -16.73 -0.35 19.34
CA ILE A 45 -17.42 -0.92 18.18
C ILE A 45 -17.77 0.19 17.19
N VAL A 46 -18.44 1.25 17.65
CA VAL A 46 -18.88 2.35 16.78
C VAL A 46 -17.69 3.07 16.13
N LYS A 47 -16.59 3.25 16.87
CA LYS A 47 -15.35 3.85 16.35
C LYS A 47 -14.69 3.01 15.26
N CYS A 48 -14.74 1.69 15.36
CA CYS A 48 -14.15 0.76 14.38
C CYS A 48 -15.01 0.54 13.13
N LEU A 49 -16.33 0.76 13.20
CA LEU A 49 -17.27 0.50 12.10
C LEU A 49 -16.91 1.19 10.77
N PRO A 50 -16.48 2.48 10.75
CA PRO A 50 -16.03 3.12 9.52
C PRO A 50 -14.85 2.39 8.88
N ILE A 51 -13.86 1.98 9.67
CA ILE A 51 -12.67 1.29 9.14
C ILE A 51 -13.03 -0.10 8.64
N ILE A 52 -13.90 -0.84 9.35
CA ILE A 52 -14.43 -2.14 8.90
C ILE A 52 -15.18 -1.99 7.57
N SER A 53 -15.93 -0.91 7.39
CA SER A 53 -16.61 -0.60 6.12
C SER A 53 -15.61 -0.38 4.98
N LEU A 54 -14.48 0.29 5.24
CA LEU A 54 -13.40 0.47 4.27
C LEU A 54 -12.65 -0.83 3.97
N ILE A 55 -12.44 -1.69 4.97
CA ILE A 55 -11.91 -3.05 4.78
C ILE A 55 -12.81 -3.79 3.79
N LEU A 56 -14.12 -3.86 4.06
CA LEU A 56 -15.08 -4.51 3.17
C LEU A 56 -15.08 -3.89 1.76
N PHE A 57 -15.00 -2.56 1.66
CA PHE A 57 -14.88 -1.86 0.39
C PHE A 57 -13.67 -2.31 -0.42
N VAL A 58 -12.49 -2.43 0.21
CA VAL A 58 -11.26 -2.90 -0.45
C VAL A 58 -11.41 -4.37 -0.88
N LEU A 59 -12.01 -5.22 -0.03
CA LEU A 59 -12.27 -6.63 -0.35
C LEU A 59 -13.20 -6.78 -1.58
N LEU A 60 -14.31 -6.03 -1.60
CA LEU A 60 -15.31 -6.06 -2.67
C LEU A 60 -14.85 -5.41 -3.98
N ASN A 61 -13.77 -4.62 -3.94
CA ASN A 61 -13.17 -4.01 -5.12
C ASN A 61 -11.98 -4.80 -5.66
N GLY A 62 -11.70 -5.99 -5.15
CA GLY A 62 -10.78 -6.91 -5.81
C GLY A 62 -9.75 -7.47 -4.85
N MET A 63 -10.05 -8.67 -4.34
CA MET A 63 -9.04 -9.66 -4.05
C MET A 63 -9.18 -10.78 -5.08
N ASN A 64 -8.30 -10.81 -6.08
CA ASN A 64 -7.98 -12.07 -6.71
C ASN A 64 -6.56 -12.49 -6.24
N ILE A 65 -6.30 -13.78 -6.13
CA ILE A 65 -5.12 -14.34 -5.44
C ILE A 65 -3.80 -14.07 -6.20
N THR A 66 -3.86 -13.50 -7.40
CA THR A 66 -2.68 -13.26 -8.24
C THR A 66 -1.79 -12.14 -7.68
N GLU A 67 -0.48 -12.22 -7.95
CA GLU A 67 0.58 -11.23 -7.63
C GLU A 67 0.23 -9.77 -7.99
N TYR A 68 -0.76 -9.63 -8.85
CA TYR A 68 -1.48 -8.45 -9.27
C TYR A 68 -2.06 -7.55 -8.15
N TYR A 69 -2.37 -8.10 -6.97
CA TYR A 69 -3.08 -7.38 -5.90
C TYR A 69 -2.19 -6.94 -4.72
N ARG A 70 -0.87 -6.84 -4.93
CA ARG A 70 0.08 -6.45 -3.87
C ARG A 70 -0.24 -5.10 -3.25
N TYR A 71 -0.70 -4.13 -4.04
CA TYR A 71 -1.11 -2.81 -3.55
C TYR A 71 -2.32 -2.93 -2.61
N SER A 72 -3.44 -3.48 -3.10
CA SER A 72 -4.68 -3.65 -2.34
C SER A 72 -4.47 -4.43 -1.04
N ARG A 73 -3.67 -5.51 -1.08
CA ARG A 73 -3.37 -6.34 0.10
C ARG A 73 -2.60 -5.56 1.17
N ARG A 74 -1.64 -4.72 0.78
CA ARG A 74 -0.89 -3.88 1.74
C ARG A 74 -1.79 -2.82 2.35
N ILE A 75 -2.67 -2.19 1.57
CA ILE A 75 -3.67 -1.25 2.09
C ILE A 75 -4.63 -1.95 3.05
N LEU A 76 -5.12 -3.13 2.70
CA LEU A 76 -6.00 -3.95 3.55
C LEU A 76 -5.36 -4.29 4.89
N ILE A 77 -4.12 -4.78 4.88
CA ILE A 77 -3.38 -5.09 6.12
C ILE A 77 -3.24 -3.82 6.96
N GLY A 78 -2.90 -2.68 6.33
CA GLY A 78 -2.82 -1.41 7.05
C GLY A 78 -4.15 -0.98 7.68
N LEU A 79 -5.28 -1.18 6.99
CA LEU A 79 -6.61 -0.89 7.53
C LEU A 79 -6.95 -1.79 8.74
N ILE A 80 -6.60 -3.08 8.68
CA ILE A 80 -6.80 -4.01 9.80
C ILE A 80 -5.99 -3.56 11.03
N PHE A 81 -4.71 -3.21 10.84
CA PHE A 81 -3.87 -2.70 11.93
C PHE A 81 -4.34 -1.33 12.44
N SER A 82 -4.87 -0.47 11.58
CA SER A 82 -5.49 0.79 12.00
C SER A 82 -6.73 0.56 12.86
N CYS A 83 -7.58 -0.39 12.48
CA CYS A 83 -8.75 -0.79 13.27
C CYS A 83 -8.35 -1.38 14.63
N LEU A 84 -7.27 -2.17 14.69
CA LEU A 84 -6.73 -2.68 15.95
C LEU A 84 -6.14 -1.56 16.81
N GLY A 85 -5.45 -0.60 16.18
CA GLY A 85 -4.96 0.61 16.81
C GLY A 85 -6.10 1.40 17.45
N ASP A 86 -7.18 1.67 16.70
CA ASP A 86 -8.39 2.34 17.20
C ASP A 86 -8.96 1.66 18.44
N ALA A 87 -9.05 0.33 18.43
CA ALA A 87 -9.50 -0.44 19.59
C ALA A 87 -8.55 -0.26 20.79
N CYS A 88 -7.24 -0.34 20.59
CA CYS A 88 -6.25 -0.11 21.67
C CYS A 88 -6.31 1.31 22.24
N LEU A 89 -6.60 2.32 21.42
CA LEU A 89 -6.70 3.72 21.87
C LEU A 89 -7.91 3.99 22.77
N VAL A 90 -8.99 3.19 22.67
CA VAL A 90 -10.13 3.31 23.60
C VAL A 90 -9.68 3.05 25.04
N TRP A 91 -8.76 2.09 25.23
CA TRP A 91 -8.14 1.80 26.53
C TRP A 91 -6.72 2.35 26.63
N ALA A 92 -6.51 3.59 26.18
CA ALA A 92 -5.21 4.25 26.15
C ALA A 92 -4.46 4.26 27.49
N LYS A 93 -5.16 4.21 28.65
CA LYS A 93 -4.49 4.12 29.96
C LYS A 93 -3.53 2.92 30.08
N LYS A 94 -3.82 1.81 29.38
CA LYS A 94 -3.02 0.57 29.43
C LYS A 94 -2.41 0.20 28.08
N TYR A 95 -3.08 0.51 26.97
CA TYR A 95 -2.72 0.00 25.64
C TYR A 95 -2.30 1.08 24.65
N PHE A 96 -2.01 2.29 25.11
CA PHE A 96 -1.62 3.39 24.21
C PHE A 96 -0.36 3.07 23.40
N GLU A 97 0.68 2.51 24.01
CA GLU A 97 1.92 2.10 23.33
C GLU A 97 1.64 1.05 22.24
N VAL A 98 0.79 0.07 22.55
CA VAL A 98 0.36 -0.97 21.61
C VAL A 98 -0.44 -0.36 20.46
N GLY A 99 -1.29 0.62 20.75
CA GLY A 99 -2.07 1.35 19.75
C GLY A 99 -1.18 2.11 18.77
N ILE A 100 -0.18 2.85 19.27
CA ILE A 100 0.83 3.52 18.45
C ILE A 100 1.59 2.51 17.60
N ALA A 101 2.01 1.38 18.18
CA ALA A 101 2.69 0.32 17.43
C ALA A 101 1.82 -0.24 16.29
N CYS A 102 0.52 -0.45 16.53
CA CYS A 102 -0.42 -0.89 15.49
C CYS A 102 -0.54 0.14 14.36
N PHE A 103 -0.66 1.43 14.68
CA PHE A 103 -0.67 2.48 13.67
C PHE A 103 0.65 2.60 12.91
N ALA A 104 1.79 2.41 13.58
CA ALA A 104 3.10 2.39 12.91
C ALA A 104 3.17 1.23 11.89
N ILE A 105 2.70 0.03 12.25
CA ILE A 105 2.62 -1.10 11.32
C ILE A 105 1.72 -0.74 10.13
N ALA A 106 0.57 -0.11 10.37
CA ALA A 106 -0.33 0.33 9.32
C ALA A 106 0.36 1.29 8.34
N GLN A 107 1.07 2.29 8.85
CA GLN A 107 1.83 3.26 8.06
C GLN A 107 2.98 2.62 7.27
N ILE A 108 3.67 1.62 7.84
CA ILE A 108 4.68 0.83 7.10
C ILE A 108 4.01 0.09 5.93
N CYS A 109 2.85 -0.53 6.17
CA CYS A 109 2.08 -1.20 5.12
C CYS A 109 1.66 -0.22 4.01
N TYR A 110 1.15 0.96 4.37
CA TYR A 110 0.80 2.03 3.42
C TYR A 110 2.02 2.54 2.65
N SER A 111 3.13 2.81 3.32
CA SER A 111 4.40 3.21 2.71
C SER A 111 4.87 2.19 1.67
N ARG A 112 4.82 0.91 2.02
CA ARG A 112 5.15 -0.20 1.11
C ARG A 112 4.16 -0.27 -0.05
N ALA A 113 2.88 -0.01 0.16
CA ALA A 113 1.88 0.04 -0.91
C ALA A 113 2.22 1.17 -1.89
N PHE A 114 2.57 2.35 -1.39
CA PHE A 114 2.89 3.53 -2.20
C PHE A 114 4.17 3.34 -3.03
N GLY A 115 5.03 2.41 -2.64
CA GLY A 115 6.21 1.97 -3.39
C GLY A 115 7.34 2.99 -3.32
N TRP A 116 8.53 2.60 -3.82
CA TRP A 116 9.77 3.39 -3.72
C TRP A 116 10.12 4.21 -4.97
N LYS A 117 9.36 4.05 -6.05
CA LYS A 117 9.52 4.81 -7.29
C LYS A 117 8.29 5.68 -7.54
N PRO A 118 8.45 6.93 -8.00
CA PRO A 118 9.71 7.66 -8.18
C PRO A 118 10.37 8.02 -6.83
N PHE A 119 11.68 8.20 -6.83
CA PHE A 119 12.42 8.65 -5.66
C PHE A 119 12.57 10.18 -5.74
N ASN A 120 11.81 10.91 -4.91
CA ASN A 120 11.83 12.37 -4.88
C ASN A 120 12.46 12.86 -3.57
N PRO A 121 13.79 13.06 -3.50
CA PRO A 121 14.46 13.43 -2.26
C PRO A 121 14.04 14.80 -1.73
N TYR A 122 13.67 15.75 -2.61
CA TYR A 122 13.20 17.07 -2.20
C TYR A 122 11.90 17.00 -1.40
N ALA A 123 10.92 16.23 -1.88
CA ALA A 123 9.69 15.98 -1.13
C ALA A 123 9.98 15.31 0.23
N GLY A 124 10.99 14.43 0.27
CA GLY A 124 11.43 13.78 1.51
C GLY A 124 12.02 14.77 2.49
N ALA A 125 12.95 15.62 2.03
CA ALA A 125 13.57 16.65 2.86
C ALA A 125 12.55 17.60 3.48
N VAL A 126 11.53 18.01 2.72
CA VAL A 126 10.45 18.86 3.24
C VAL A 126 9.63 18.13 4.31
N VAL A 127 9.19 16.90 4.03
CA VAL A 127 8.36 16.12 4.98
C VAL A 127 9.14 15.80 6.25
N PHE A 128 10.39 15.34 6.14
CA PHE A 128 11.24 15.06 7.31
C PHE A 128 11.65 16.33 8.05
N GLY A 129 11.85 17.46 7.37
CA GLY A 129 12.09 18.75 8.01
C GLY A 129 10.91 19.20 8.87
N LEU A 130 9.68 19.07 8.34
CA LEU A 130 8.46 19.33 9.11
C LEU A 130 8.28 18.33 10.26
N GLY A 131 8.54 17.04 10.03
CA GLY A 131 8.50 16.00 11.06
C GLY A 131 9.50 16.25 12.18
N PHE A 132 10.72 16.70 11.85
CA PHE A 132 11.72 17.10 12.82
C PHE A 132 11.26 18.29 13.65
N LEU A 133 10.67 19.32 13.04
CA LEU A 133 10.12 20.47 13.75
C LEU A 133 9.02 20.05 14.75
N VAL A 134 8.10 19.18 14.32
CA VAL A 134 7.06 18.61 15.19
C VAL A 134 7.70 17.82 16.34
N TYR A 135 8.68 16.96 16.05
CA TYR A 135 9.37 16.19 17.08
C TYR A 135 10.11 17.09 18.08
N SER A 136 10.86 18.09 17.63
CA SER A 136 11.55 19.06 18.49
C SER A 136 10.58 19.83 19.37
N PHE A 137 9.40 20.15 18.85
CA PHE A 137 8.34 20.77 19.66
C PHE A 137 7.84 19.79 20.73
N LEU A 138 7.53 18.54 20.37
CA LEU A 138 7.02 17.51 21.29
C LEU A 138 8.04 17.06 22.35
N SER A 139 9.31 16.95 21.98
CA SER A 139 10.38 16.36 22.80
C SER A 139 10.54 17.06 24.15
N THR A 140 10.25 18.35 24.23
CA THR A 140 10.32 19.10 25.50
C THR A 140 9.26 18.69 26.53
N ALA A 141 8.27 17.87 26.18
CA ALA A 141 7.32 17.28 27.12
C ALA A 141 7.40 15.74 27.23
N LEU A 142 8.24 15.10 26.41
CA LEU A 142 8.38 13.64 26.37
C LEU A 142 9.48 13.19 27.34
N HIS A 143 9.23 12.10 28.07
CA HIS A 143 10.17 11.56 29.04
C HIS A 143 10.28 10.02 28.89
N GLY A 144 11.45 9.47 29.23
CA GLY A 144 11.69 8.04 29.24
C GLY A 144 11.52 7.37 27.87
N ILE A 145 10.87 6.20 27.86
CA ILE A 145 10.68 5.37 26.65
C ILE A 145 9.86 6.07 25.55
N MET A 146 8.97 6.99 25.93
CA MET A 146 8.08 7.70 25.00
C MET A 146 8.83 8.62 24.05
N LEU A 147 10.01 9.13 24.44
CA LEU A 147 10.85 9.93 23.56
C LEU A 147 11.28 9.14 22.32
N TYR A 148 11.76 7.91 22.54
CA TYR A 148 12.21 7.01 21.47
C TYR A 148 11.04 6.48 20.64
N MET A 149 9.94 6.09 21.30
CA MET A 149 8.74 5.59 20.61
C MET A 149 8.13 6.64 19.68
N VAL A 150 8.00 7.89 20.14
CA VAL A 150 7.47 8.99 19.32
C VAL A 150 8.43 9.35 18.19
N ALA A 151 9.74 9.37 18.43
CA ALA A 151 10.73 9.61 17.37
C ALA A 151 10.64 8.54 16.25
N ALA A 152 10.56 7.27 16.64
CA ALA A 152 10.39 6.15 15.70
C ALA A 152 9.07 6.27 14.92
N TYR A 153 7.98 6.59 15.62
CA TYR A 153 6.67 6.79 15.00
C TYR A 153 6.67 7.93 13.99
N ILE A 154 7.22 9.10 14.34
CA ILE A 154 7.32 10.25 13.44
C ILE A 154 8.14 9.90 12.19
N THR A 155 9.20 9.09 12.34
CA THR A 155 9.99 8.62 11.19
C THR A 155 9.14 7.77 10.23
N VAL A 156 8.30 6.88 10.79
CA VAL A 156 7.42 6.01 10.01
C VAL A 156 6.32 6.81 9.29
N ILE A 157 5.63 7.70 10.00
CA ILE A 157 4.56 8.50 9.39
C ILE A 157 5.11 9.48 8.34
N CYS A 158 6.29 10.07 8.58
CA CYS A 158 6.98 10.91 7.61
C CYS A 158 7.38 10.11 6.36
N THR A 159 7.83 8.86 6.53
CA THR A 159 8.10 7.96 5.40
C THR A 159 6.84 7.74 4.58
N MET A 160 5.71 7.44 5.22
CA MET A 160 4.43 7.27 4.55
C MET A 160 4.03 8.52 3.77
N ALA A 161 4.05 9.69 4.41
CA ALA A 161 3.71 10.96 3.79
C ALA A 161 4.65 11.32 2.63
N TRP A 162 5.96 11.13 2.80
CA TRP A 162 6.93 11.32 1.73
C TRP A 162 6.63 10.43 0.53
N ARG A 163 6.42 9.12 0.75
CA ARG A 163 6.07 8.20 -0.34
C ARG A 163 4.76 8.60 -1.00
N ALA A 164 3.79 9.08 -0.21
CA ALA A 164 2.49 9.55 -0.68
C ALA A 164 2.56 10.81 -1.54
N VAL A 165 3.49 11.72 -1.25
CA VAL A 165 3.73 12.93 -2.04
C VAL A 165 4.59 12.62 -3.26
N ALA A 166 5.66 11.85 -3.11
CA ALA A 166 6.60 11.53 -4.19
C ALA A 166 5.93 10.86 -5.40
N ARG A 167 4.90 10.03 -5.16
CA ARG A 167 4.12 9.36 -6.22
C ARG A 167 3.20 10.30 -7.01
N VAL A 168 2.86 11.47 -6.47
CA VAL A 168 2.10 12.52 -7.17
C VAL A 168 3.12 13.39 -7.90
N GLN A 169 3.49 12.98 -9.10
CA GLN A 169 4.33 13.81 -9.97
C GLN A 169 3.45 14.90 -10.58
N PHE A 170 3.54 16.10 -10.04
CA PHE A 170 2.87 17.29 -10.60
C PHE A 170 3.52 17.79 -11.90
N PHE A 171 4.78 17.39 -12.15
CA PHE A 171 5.58 17.81 -13.29
C PHE A 171 6.00 16.58 -14.11
N GLY A 172 5.23 16.28 -15.16
CA GLY A 172 5.51 15.24 -16.15
C GLY A 172 4.26 14.93 -16.98
N ASP A 173 4.44 14.48 -18.23
CA ASP A 173 3.36 14.14 -19.19
C ASP A 173 2.46 12.96 -18.76
N LEU A 174 2.57 12.51 -17.51
CA LEU A 174 1.78 11.44 -16.93
C LEU A 174 0.53 12.03 -16.28
N VAL A 175 -0.61 11.82 -16.93
CA VAL A 175 -1.96 12.12 -16.43
C VAL A 175 -2.07 11.89 -14.92
N ILE A 176 -2.27 12.97 -14.15
CA ILE A 176 -2.50 12.91 -12.71
C ILE A 176 -3.74 12.06 -12.48
N LYS A 177 -3.55 10.85 -11.97
CA LYS A 177 -4.67 9.95 -11.65
C LYS A 177 -5.28 10.36 -10.32
N TRP A 178 -6.59 10.49 -10.31
CA TRP A 178 -7.38 10.92 -9.16
C TRP A 178 -7.13 10.05 -7.91
N THR A 179 -6.82 8.77 -8.09
CA THR A 179 -6.48 7.80 -7.04
C THR A 179 -5.11 8.01 -6.40
N LYS A 180 -4.11 8.48 -7.14
CA LYS A 180 -2.81 8.87 -6.56
C LYS A 180 -2.98 10.13 -5.71
N LEU A 181 -3.80 11.07 -6.18
CA LEU A 181 -4.12 12.29 -5.44
C LEU A 181 -4.92 11.97 -4.17
N SER A 182 -5.91 11.07 -4.23
CA SER A 182 -6.68 10.65 -3.05
C SER A 182 -5.79 9.98 -1.99
N GLY A 183 -4.84 9.13 -2.40
CA GLY A 183 -3.89 8.50 -1.49
C GLY A 183 -2.91 9.52 -0.86
N CYS A 184 -2.50 10.54 -1.60
CA CYS A 184 -1.69 11.64 -1.08
C CYS A 184 -2.46 12.48 -0.07
N PHE A 185 -3.67 12.92 -0.44
CA PHE A 185 -4.57 13.62 0.46
C PHE A 185 -4.82 12.81 1.74
N GLY A 186 -5.06 11.50 1.60
CA GLY A 186 -5.27 10.60 2.72
C GLY A 186 -4.06 10.54 3.66
N ALA A 187 -2.84 10.42 3.12
CA ALA A 187 -1.63 10.39 3.94
C ALA A 187 -1.36 11.72 4.68
N LEU A 188 -1.63 12.87 4.02
CA LEU A 188 -1.49 14.18 4.66
C LEU A 188 -2.54 14.39 5.77
N ALA A 189 -3.78 13.99 5.53
CA ALA A 189 -4.82 14.01 6.55
C ALA A 189 -4.48 13.11 7.75
N PHE A 190 -3.80 11.97 7.51
CA PHE A 190 -3.31 11.10 8.58
C PHE A 190 -2.27 11.82 9.45
N VAL A 191 -1.31 12.50 8.82
CA VAL A 191 -0.31 13.31 9.54
C VAL A 191 -0.99 14.39 10.38
N ILE A 192 -1.99 15.08 9.85
CA ILE A 192 -2.72 16.12 10.59
C ILE A 192 -3.46 15.52 11.80
N SER A 193 -4.13 14.38 11.63
CA SER A 193 -4.76 13.63 12.72
C SER A 193 -3.77 13.33 13.83
N ASP A 194 -2.62 12.76 13.49
CA ASP A 194 -1.64 12.28 14.47
C ASP A 194 -0.88 13.41 15.15
N VAL A 195 -0.57 14.50 14.44
CA VAL A 195 0.01 15.70 15.03
C VAL A 195 -0.97 16.30 16.04
N THR A 196 -2.25 16.40 15.70
CA THR A 196 -3.29 16.90 16.60
C THR A 196 -3.41 16.01 17.83
N LEU A 197 -3.47 14.69 17.63
CA LEU A 197 -3.52 13.70 18.71
C LEU A 197 -2.30 13.79 19.64
N ALA A 198 -1.10 13.95 19.08
CA ALA A 198 0.13 13.99 19.86
C ALA A 198 0.28 15.30 20.65
N ILE A 199 -0.13 16.44 20.09
CA ILE A 199 -0.13 17.72 20.82
C ILE A 199 -1.16 17.68 21.95
N ASP A 200 -2.39 17.26 21.67
CA ASP A 200 -3.46 17.13 22.66
C ASP A 200 -3.05 16.22 23.84
N ARG A 201 -2.36 15.12 23.51
CA ARG A 201 -1.94 14.13 24.51
C ARG A 201 -0.74 14.53 25.35
N PHE A 202 0.29 15.12 24.75
CA PHE A 202 1.59 15.31 25.41
C PHE A 202 1.91 16.75 25.80
N LYS A 203 1.23 17.74 25.20
CA LYS A 203 1.56 19.15 25.39
C LYS A 203 0.51 19.91 26.16
N PHE A 204 -0.64 20.08 25.55
CA PHE A 204 -1.74 20.82 26.12
C PHE A 204 -3.04 20.36 25.46
N PRO A 205 -4.15 20.35 26.21
CA PRO A 205 -5.45 19.98 25.64
C PRO A 205 -5.83 20.96 24.53
N ILE A 206 -6.19 20.43 23.36
CA ILE A 206 -6.66 21.22 22.23
C ILE A 206 -8.20 21.30 22.32
N PRO A 207 -8.81 22.50 22.24
CA PRO A 207 -10.26 22.61 22.18
C PRO A 207 -10.78 21.87 20.94
N TYR A 208 -11.78 21.02 21.12
CA TYR A 208 -12.33 20.18 20.04
C TYR A 208 -11.33 19.21 19.40
N ALA A 209 -10.28 18.79 20.13
CA ALA A 209 -9.30 17.82 19.61
C ALA A 209 -9.95 16.55 19.07
N HIS A 210 -10.88 15.98 19.85
CA HIS A 210 -11.53 14.71 19.53
C HIS A 210 -12.21 14.72 18.14
N PRO A 211 -13.15 15.63 17.83
CA PRO A 211 -13.76 15.66 16.51
C PRO A 211 -12.77 16.02 15.39
N ILE A 212 -11.79 16.90 15.62
CA ILE A 212 -10.76 17.23 14.62
C ILE A 212 -9.95 15.98 14.24
N ILE A 213 -9.49 15.23 15.24
CA ILE A 213 -8.75 13.98 15.04
C ILE A 213 -9.63 12.98 14.27
N MET A 214 -10.87 12.76 14.70
CA MET A 214 -11.74 11.76 14.06
C MET A 214 -12.11 12.13 12.62
N VAL A 215 -12.37 13.41 12.31
CA VAL A 215 -12.66 13.87 10.94
C VAL A 215 -11.44 13.67 10.04
N THR A 216 -10.27 14.13 10.48
CA THR A 216 -9.04 14.03 9.70
C THR A 216 -8.61 12.57 9.53
N TYR A 217 -8.77 11.75 10.56
CA TYR A 217 -8.49 10.32 10.54
C TYR A 217 -9.40 9.54 9.58
N TYR A 218 -10.72 9.72 9.65
CA TYR A 218 -11.62 9.03 8.72
C TYR A 218 -11.46 9.52 7.28
N ALA A 219 -11.19 10.82 7.07
CA ALA A 219 -10.81 11.34 5.76
C ALA A 219 -9.50 10.72 5.25
N ALA A 220 -8.52 10.52 6.15
CA ALA A 220 -7.25 9.88 5.84
C ALA A 220 -7.45 8.46 5.32
N GLN A 221 -8.16 7.64 6.11
CA GLN A 221 -8.43 6.25 5.80
C GLN A 221 -9.27 6.09 4.54
N PHE A 222 -10.25 6.97 4.34
CA PHE A 222 -11.05 7.04 3.12
C PHE A 222 -10.18 7.31 1.89
N GLY A 223 -9.32 8.34 1.93
CA GLY A 223 -8.44 8.70 0.81
C GLY A 223 -7.46 7.60 0.44
N ILE A 224 -6.90 6.93 1.46
CA ILE A 224 -6.00 5.78 1.30
C ILE A 224 -6.75 4.58 0.72
N ALA A 225 -7.94 4.24 1.22
CA ALA A 225 -8.75 3.14 0.69
C ALA A 225 -9.20 3.40 -0.75
N LEU A 226 -9.62 4.62 -1.07
CA LEU A 226 -10.06 5.01 -2.41
C LEU A 226 -8.92 4.92 -3.44
N SER A 227 -7.67 5.07 -3.01
CA SER A 227 -6.49 4.95 -3.89
C SER A 227 -6.33 3.55 -4.51
N VAL A 228 -7.04 2.54 -4.02
CA VAL A 228 -7.02 1.15 -4.51
C VAL A 228 -7.81 0.96 -5.82
N VAL A 229 -8.75 1.84 -6.14
CA VAL A 229 -9.74 1.62 -7.22
C VAL A 229 -9.11 1.52 -8.61
N ASP A 230 -8.23 2.45 -8.99
CA ASP A 230 -7.60 2.46 -10.33
C ASP A 230 -6.23 1.78 -10.35
N SER A 231 -5.60 1.52 -9.19
CA SER A 231 -4.30 0.82 -9.16
C SER A 231 -4.39 -0.57 -9.79
N GLN A 232 -5.58 -1.19 -9.72
CA GLN A 232 -5.87 -2.49 -10.32
C GLN A 232 -6.17 -2.47 -11.82
N VAL A 233 -6.24 -1.33 -12.47
CA VAL A 233 -6.29 -1.28 -13.95
C VAL A 233 -4.90 -1.00 -14.49
N ASP A 234 -4.15 -0.15 -13.78
CA ASP A 234 -2.79 0.24 -14.13
C ASP A 234 -1.81 -0.93 -14.13
N GLU A 235 -1.88 -1.77 -13.10
CA GLU A 235 -0.98 -2.90 -12.98
C GLU A 235 -1.25 -3.95 -14.09
N LEU A 236 -2.48 -4.01 -14.65
CA LEU A 236 -2.99 -5.05 -15.58
C LEU A 236 -2.46 -4.70 -16.94
N ILE A 237 -2.57 -3.41 -17.28
CA ILE A 237 -1.94 -2.85 -18.45
C ILE A 237 -0.41 -3.06 -18.39
N ASP A 238 0.21 -2.84 -17.22
CA ASP A 238 1.66 -2.99 -17.07
C ASP A 238 2.12 -4.46 -17.13
N SER A 239 1.35 -5.41 -16.59
CA SER A 239 1.63 -6.84 -16.70
C SER A 239 1.43 -7.35 -18.13
N SER A 240 0.37 -6.91 -18.83
CA SER A 240 0.17 -7.22 -20.25
C SER A 240 1.31 -6.69 -21.11
N LYS A 241 1.80 -5.46 -20.85
CA LYS A 241 2.98 -4.91 -21.54
C LYS A 241 4.25 -5.71 -21.27
N ARG A 242 4.48 -6.14 -20.03
CA ARG A 242 5.63 -6.99 -19.68
C ARG A 242 5.58 -8.34 -20.39
N ALA A 243 4.42 -9.00 -20.40
CA ALA A 243 4.22 -10.26 -21.11
C ALA A 243 4.42 -10.10 -22.63
N GLN A 244 3.97 -9.00 -23.22
CA GLN A 244 4.18 -8.72 -24.64
C GLN A 244 5.66 -8.50 -24.94
N LYS A 245 6.36 -7.71 -24.13
CA LYS A 245 7.81 -7.46 -24.28
C LYS A 245 8.63 -8.74 -24.15
N GLU A 246 8.24 -9.65 -23.26
CA GLU A 246 8.88 -10.96 -23.11
C GLU A 246 8.70 -11.83 -24.35
N LYS A 247 7.49 -11.86 -24.93
CA LYS A 247 7.23 -12.55 -26.20
C LYS A 247 8.08 -12.01 -27.36
N GLU A 248 8.16 -10.68 -27.49
CA GLU A 248 9.00 -10.01 -28.50
C GLU A 248 10.50 -10.36 -28.32
N LEU A 249 10.96 -10.45 -27.07
CA LEU A 249 12.33 -10.87 -26.75
C LEU A 249 12.61 -12.32 -27.13
N VAL A 250 11.69 -13.25 -26.83
CA VAL A 250 11.83 -14.67 -27.19
C VAL A 250 11.84 -14.87 -28.70
N GLU A 251 10.92 -14.23 -29.43
CA GLU A 251 10.84 -14.31 -30.90
C GLU A 251 12.10 -13.73 -31.58
N THR A 252 12.67 -12.66 -31.01
CA THR A 252 13.95 -12.10 -31.46
C THR A 252 15.12 -13.07 -31.24
N MET A 253 15.11 -13.84 -30.15
CA MET A 253 16.14 -14.84 -29.85
C MET A 253 16.04 -16.06 -30.79
N GLU A 254 14.83 -16.56 -31.05
CA GLU A 254 14.60 -17.66 -32.00
C GLU A 254 15.06 -17.29 -33.42
N ASN A 255 14.66 -16.11 -33.94
CA ASN A 255 15.06 -15.66 -35.27
C ASN A 255 16.58 -15.47 -35.42
N LYS A 256 17.30 -15.13 -34.34
CA LYS A 256 18.78 -15.08 -34.34
C LYS A 256 19.41 -16.47 -34.31
N GLY A 257 18.82 -17.43 -33.59
CA GLY A 257 19.27 -18.82 -33.57
C GLY A 257 19.15 -19.49 -34.95
N THR A 258 18.03 -19.28 -35.65
CA THR A 258 17.79 -19.85 -36.99
C THR A 258 18.72 -19.27 -38.05
N LYS A 259 19.08 -17.98 -37.97
CA LYS A 259 20.05 -17.36 -38.89
C LYS A 259 21.48 -17.88 -38.70
N ASN A 260 21.90 -18.21 -37.48
CA ASN A 260 23.24 -18.77 -37.24
C ASN A 260 23.33 -20.27 -37.59
N GLY A 261 22.23 -21.02 -37.52
CA GLY A 261 22.19 -22.43 -37.94
C GLY A 261 22.29 -22.64 -39.45
N HIS A 262 21.91 -21.64 -40.27
CA HIS A 262 21.95 -21.77 -41.72
C HIS A 262 23.31 -21.48 -42.36
N VAL A 263 24.23 -20.81 -41.62
CA VAL A 263 25.60 -20.49 -42.09
C VAL A 263 26.54 -21.69 -41.94
N GLN A 264 26.19 -22.71 -41.15
CA GLN A 264 27.08 -23.82 -40.83
C GLN A 264 26.87 -25.09 -41.67
N ASN A 265 26.04 -25.03 -42.71
CA ASN A 265 25.75 -26.16 -43.62
C ASN A 265 26.25 -25.97 -45.07
N GLU A 266 27.02 -24.92 -45.36
CA GLU A 266 27.56 -24.65 -46.72
C GLU A 266 29.06 -24.91 -46.89
N SER A 267 29.73 -25.54 -45.91
CA SER A 267 31.15 -25.87 -46.02
C SER A 267 31.44 -27.27 -45.48
N ASP A 268 31.03 -28.30 -46.23
CA ASP A 268 31.85 -29.52 -46.37
C ASP A 268 31.27 -30.43 -47.46
N SER A 269 31.75 -30.20 -48.68
CA SER A 269 31.68 -31.18 -49.77
C SER A 269 33.03 -31.20 -50.47
N SER A 270 34.02 -31.94 -49.92
CA SER A 270 35.22 -32.41 -50.63
C SER A 270 36.04 -33.37 -49.77
N GLN A 271 36.18 -34.63 -50.24
CA GLN A 271 37.33 -35.55 -50.05
C GLN A 271 37.63 -36.07 -48.61
N SER A 272 38.16 -37.27 -48.37
CA SER A 272 38.28 -38.58 -49.02
C SER A 272 39.10 -39.46 -48.04
N ASP A 273 38.67 -40.70 -47.81
CA ASP A 273 39.51 -41.90 -47.60
C ASP A 273 40.29 -42.19 -46.29
N ILE A 274 40.05 -43.43 -45.79
CA ILE A 274 40.96 -44.44 -45.19
C ILE A 274 40.78 -44.85 -43.69
N SER A 275 40.17 -46.05 -43.55
CA SER A 275 40.57 -47.25 -42.76
C SER A 275 40.37 -47.39 -41.23
N MET A 276 39.52 -48.40 -40.90
CA MET A 276 39.58 -49.50 -39.88
C MET A 276 40.14 -49.23 -38.46
N ASN A 277 39.55 -49.69 -37.34
CA ASN A 277 39.18 -51.07 -37.02
C ASN A 277 38.36 -51.17 -35.69
N GLU A 278 37.19 -51.85 -35.74
CA GLU A 278 36.60 -52.81 -34.76
C GLU A 278 36.22 -52.46 -33.27
N PRO A 279 35.35 -53.27 -32.59
CA PRO A 279 34.07 -52.77 -32.07
C PRO A 279 33.83 -53.02 -30.56
N SER A 280 32.79 -52.38 -29.99
CA SER A 280 32.04 -52.96 -28.86
C SER A 280 30.58 -52.48 -28.83
N THR A 281 29.70 -53.47 -28.77
CA THR A 281 28.24 -53.43 -28.93
C THR A 281 27.50 -53.22 -27.58
N PRO A 282 26.15 -53.17 -27.52
CA PRO A 282 25.42 -52.05 -26.93
C PRO A 282 24.62 -52.42 -25.67
N LYS A 283 24.11 -51.41 -24.93
CA LYS A 283 22.94 -51.59 -24.05
C LYS A 283 21.98 -50.38 -24.10
N THR A 284 20.90 -50.61 -24.83
CA THR A 284 19.49 -50.27 -24.53
C THR A 284 19.20 -49.74 -23.11
N LEU A 285 18.39 -48.68 -23.00
CA LEU A 285 16.96 -48.79 -22.62
C LEU A 285 16.23 -47.44 -22.63
N ILE A 286 15.24 -47.38 -23.53
CA ILE A 286 14.06 -46.53 -23.50
C ILE A 286 13.27 -46.85 -22.21
N GLN A 287 12.63 -45.87 -21.56
CA GLN A 287 11.17 -45.79 -21.39
C GLN A 287 10.74 -44.83 -20.25
N ARG A 288 9.98 -43.79 -20.66
CA ARG A 288 8.76 -43.19 -20.06
C ARG A 288 8.54 -43.24 -18.54
N CYS A 289 8.10 -42.10 -17.99
CA CYS A 289 6.85 -42.01 -17.23
C CYS A 289 6.36 -40.55 -17.00
N ILE A 290 5.25 -40.19 -17.64
CA ILE A 290 4.20 -39.22 -17.23
C ILE A 290 2.90 -40.05 -17.34
N PRO A 291 1.94 -40.05 -16.37
CA PRO A 291 0.83 -39.08 -16.32
C PRO A 291 0.47 -38.59 -14.90
N VAL A 292 0.08 -37.31 -14.74
CA VAL A 292 -1.29 -36.78 -14.73
C VAL A 292 -2.21 -37.41 -13.66
N LYS A 293 -2.46 -36.64 -12.60
CA LYS A 293 -3.77 -36.40 -12.00
C LYS A 293 -3.80 -35.04 -11.34
#